data_AF-A0A497JT70-F1
#
_entry.id   AF-A0A497JT70-F1
#
_cell.length_a   1.000
_cell.length_b   1.000
_cell.length_c   1.000
_cell.angle_alpha   90.00
_cell.angle_beta   90.00
_cell.angle_gamma   90.00
#
_symmetry.space_group_name_H-M   'P 1'
#
loop_
_entity.id
_entity.type
_entity.pdbx_description
1 polymer ?
#
loop_
_entity_poly.entity_id
_entity_poly.type
_entity_poly.pdbx_seq_one_letter_code
_entity_poly.pdbx_strand_id
1 'polypeptide(L)'
;MYLTREEERILDGEHGWAEQICMRILVKLGDLFGASKLIPINSAHVSGVSYKTLGDAPIDFLQALAENGAKAKVNTTLNPSSIDKEHFKNQIPKEYFVKQERILELFRKMQVKPLLSCTPYYTEPVLRNMHMAWSESSAVVYANSVLGAWTNREGGPSALAAAIIGKTPDYGLHRPENRAASVQVKLEAELKNEAEYGALGILVGKNFPNEIPMFQGLKALDEDCLKQLGAALASTGAANMFHYKPKTSVKEPLEKLTVDMKALEQTAQALSTADVEAEPDLVFIGCPHCSLNEVRRIA
;
A
#
# COMPACT_ATOMS: atom_id res chain seq x y z
N MET A 1 -6.07 24.23 6.42
CA MET A 1 -6.13 23.26 7.54
C MET A 1 -5.79 23.94 8.87
N TYR A 2 -6.35 23.53 10.02
CA TYR A 2 -5.95 24.03 11.35
C TYR A 2 -4.67 23.33 11.82
N LEU A 3 -3.71 24.11 12.30
CA LEU A 3 -2.45 23.64 12.87
C LEU A 3 -2.40 24.03 14.35
N THR A 4 -1.83 23.16 15.18
CA THR A 4 -1.46 23.50 16.56
C THR A 4 -0.26 24.45 16.55
N ARG A 5 -0.03 25.19 17.64
CA ARG A 5 1.14 26.08 17.78
C ARG A 5 2.47 25.36 17.53
N GLU A 6 2.58 24.09 17.92
CA GLU A 6 3.79 23.30 17.65
C GLU A 6 3.95 23.03 16.15
N GLU A 7 2.85 22.67 15.46
CA GLU A 7 2.86 22.41 14.02
C GLU A 7 3.13 23.67 13.21
N GLU A 8 2.64 24.83 13.64
CA GLU A 8 2.95 26.14 13.06
C GLU A 8 4.45 26.45 13.17
N ARG A 9 5.05 26.25 14.35
CA ARG A 9 6.50 26.45 14.56
C ARG A 9 7.35 25.51 13.70
N ILE A 10 6.91 24.27 13.49
CA ILE A 10 7.57 23.35 12.55
C ILE A 10 7.46 23.90 11.11
N LEU A 11 6.27 24.35 10.71
CA LEU A 11 6.02 24.92 9.37
C LEU A 11 6.84 26.20 9.10
N ASP A 12 7.06 27.01 10.14
CA ASP A 12 7.88 28.22 10.10
C ASP A 12 9.39 27.92 10.09
N GLY A 13 9.77 26.67 10.41
CA GLY A 13 11.14 26.17 10.29
C GLY A 13 11.95 26.20 11.58
N GLU A 14 11.32 26.47 12.73
CA GLU A 14 12.01 26.47 14.04
C GLU A 14 12.60 25.10 14.41
N HIS A 15 12.09 24.02 13.79
CA HIS A 15 12.54 22.65 14.00
C HIS A 15 13.52 22.15 12.90
N GLY A 16 14.07 23.09 12.12
CA GLY A 16 15.02 22.78 11.05
C GLY A 16 14.34 22.48 9.70
N TRP A 17 15.13 22.56 8.64
CA TRP A 17 14.66 22.49 7.25
C TRP A 17 13.96 21.17 6.92
N ALA A 18 14.48 20.05 7.44
CA ALA A 18 13.92 18.72 7.16
C ALA A 18 12.48 18.58 7.66
N GLU A 19 12.20 18.94 8.91
CA GLU A 19 10.83 18.90 9.42
C GLU A 19 9.95 19.96 8.73
N GLN A 20 10.52 21.13 8.41
CA GLN A 20 9.79 22.18 7.71
C GLN A 20 9.26 21.73 6.35
N ILE A 21 10.12 21.14 5.50
CA ILE A 21 9.71 20.72 4.17
C ILE A 21 8.72 19.55 4.23
N CYS A 22 8.89 18.62 5.17
CA CYS A 22 7.94 17.54 5.42
C CYS A 22 6.58 18.08 5.88
N MET A 23 6.55 19.03 6.80
CA MET A 23 5.32 19.68 7.25
C MET A 23 4.63 20.43 6.09
N ARG A 24 5.39 21.14 5.25
CA ARG A 24 4.84 21.80 4.05
C ARG A 24 4.17 20.82 3.08
N ILE A 25 4.74 19.63 2.89
CA ILE A 25 4.13 18.57 2.08
C ILE A 25 2.78 18.16 2.67
N LEU A 26 2.74 17.86 3.97
CA LEU A 26 1.51 17.44 4.64
C LEU A 26 0.44 18.54 4.66
N VAL A 27 0.84 19.80 4.89
CA VAL A 27 -0.09 20.94 4.85
C VAL A 27 -0.70 21.12 3.46
N LYS A 28 0.12 21.08 2.40
CA LYS A 28 -0.37 21.16 1.03
C LYS A 28 -1.33 20.02 0.67
N LEU A 29 -1.02 18.79 1.09
CA LEU A 29 -1.91 17.65 0.90
C LEU A 29 -3.21 17.82 1.69
N GLY A 30 -3.11 18.29 2.94
CA GLY A 30 -4.25 18.60 3.77
C GLY A 30 -5.17 19.64 3.14
N ASP A 31 -4.63 20.73 2.60
CA ASP A 31 -5.41 21.75 1.92
C ASP A 31 -6.02 21.22 0.61
N LEU A 32 -5.26 20.43 -0.17
CA LEU A 32 -5.74 19.81 -1.42
C LEU A 32 -6.94 18.87 -1.18
N PHE A 33 -6.91 18.08 -0.11
CA PHE A 33 -7.93 17.08 0.19
C PHE A 33 -8.96 17.52 1.25
N GLY A 34 -8.95 18.79 1.65
CA GLY A 34 -9.93 19.32 2.61
C GLY A 34 -9.79 18.72 4.02
N ALA A 35 -8.56 18.45 4.46
CA ALA A 35 -8.26 18.05 5.83
C ALA A 35 -8.49 19.23 6.79
N SER A 36 -9.18 18.96 7.89
CA SER A 36 -9.43 19.98 8.92
C SER A 36 -8.24 20.17 9.84
N LYS A 37 -7.44 19.11 10.07
CA LYS A 37 -6.29 19.07 10.97
C LYS A 37 -5.32 17.95 10.59
N LEU A 38 -4.16 17.91 11.25
CA LEU A 38 -3.31 16.73 11.29
C LEU A 38 -3.73 15.78 12.41
N ILE A 39 -3.52 14.48 12.22
CA ILE A 39 -3.77 13.41 13.20
C ILE A 39 -2.51 12.56 13.39
N PRO A 40 -2.25 12.05 14.61
CA PRO A 40 -1.11 11.18 14.87
C PRO A 40 -1.24 9.86 14.11
N ILE A 41 -0.10 9.32 13.68
CA ILE A 41 -0.02 7.98 13.09
C ILE A 41 0.79 7.04 13.98
N ASN A 42 0.50 5.74 13.90
CA ASN A 42 1.20 4.70 14.64
C ASN A 42 2.40 4.13 13.88
N SER A 43 2.32 4.08 12.56
CA SER A 43 3.38 3.57 11.70
C SER A 43 3.32 4.17 10.30
N ALA A 44 4.44 4.09 9.59
CA ALA A 44 4.53 4.45 8.18
C ALA A 44 5.21 3.33 7.38
N HIS A 45 4.85 3.19 6.11
CA HIS A 45 5.48 2.25 5.20
C HIS A 45 5.72 2.92 3.85
N VAL A 46 6.99 3.10 3.50
CA VAL A 46 7.42 3.94 2.39
C VAL A 46 7.76 3.09 1.16
N SER A 47 7.14 3.44 0.04
CA SER A 47 7.29 2.84 -1.28
C SER A 47 8.07 3.77 -2.20
N GLY A 48 8.39 3.29 -3.41
CA GLY A 48 9.29 4.02 -4.30
C GLY A 48 10.69 4.06 -3.72
N VAL A 49 11.22 2.91 -3.29
CA VAL A 49 12.59 2.80 -2.75
C VAL A 49 13.57 2.19 -3.75
N SER A 50 13.04 1.76 -4.89
CA SER A 50 13.79 1.15 -5.98
C SER A 50 14.45 2.23 -6.83
N TYR A 51 15.75 2.11 -7.07
CA TYR A 51 16.45 2.99 -8.01
C TYR A 51 15.85 2.91 -9.42
N LYS A 52 15.38 1.74 -9.85
CA LYS A 52 14.72 1.54 -11.16
C LYS A 52 13.51 2.46 -11.35
N THR A 53 12.74 2.72 -10.28
CA THR A 53 11.54 3.55 -10.35
C THR A 53 11.78 5.00 -9.92
N LEU A 54 12.75 5.25 -9.04
CA LEU A 54 13.10 6.60 -8.57
C LEU A 54 13.96 7.38 -9.56
N GLY A 55 14.98 6.73 -10.14
CA GLY A 55 16.08 7.43 -10.81
C GLY A 55 16.93 8.26 -9.84
N ASP A 56 17.68 9.21 -10.39
CA ASP A 56 18.69 9.98 -9.64
C ASP A 56 18.10 11.10 -8.77
N ALA A 57 17.13 11.85 -9.30
CA ALA A 57 16.64 13.08 -8.63
C ALA A 57 16.10 12.87 -7.20
N PRO A 58 15.38 11.76 -6.88
CA PRO A 58 14.96 11.51 -5.51
C PRO A 58 16.09 11.23 -4.52
N ILE A 59 17.28 10.80 -4.99
CA ILE A 59 18.45 10.55 -4.14
C ILE A 59 18.92 11.87 -3.51
N ASP A 60 18.97 12.95 -4.29
CA ASP A 60 19.38 14.27 -3.80
C ASP A 60 18.43 14.78 -2.72
N PHE A 61 17.12 14.56 -2.88
CA PHE A 61 16.13 14.93 -1.88
C PHE A 61 16.27 14.12 -0.59
N LEU A 62 16.43 12.79 -0.70
CA LEU A 62 16.66 11.92 0.46
C LEU A 62 17.98 12.27 1.17
N GLN A 63 19.01 12.64 0.40
CA GLN A 63 20.29 13.08 0.93
C GLN A 63 20.16 14.39 1.68
N ALA A 64 19.50 15.39 1.10
CA ALA A 64 19.25 16.67 1.75
C ALA A 64 18.46 16.48 3.07
N LEU A 65 17.44 15.62 3.09
CA LEU A 65 16.70 15.29 4.32
C LEU A 65 17.61 14.68 5.38
N ALA A 66 18.38 13.65 5.02
CA ALA A 66 19.27 12.96 5.95
C ALA A 66 20.38 13.88 6.50
N GLU A 67 20.96 14.73 5.65
CA GLU A 67 22.00 15.71 6.05
C GLU A 67 21.45 16.82 6.94
N ASN A 68 20.18 17.17 6.79
CA ASN A 68 19.48 18.13 7.65
C ASN A 68 18.78 17.47 8.85
N GLY A 69 19.22 16.26 9.23
CA GLY A 69 18.84 15.62 10.49
C GLY A 69 17.45 14.99 10.53
N ALA A 70 16.81 14.77 9.37
CA ALA A 70 15.52 14.08 9.29
C ALA A 70 15.58 12.72 9.99
N LYS A 71 14.60 12.43 10.85
CA LYS A 71 14.43 11.13 11.51
C LYS A 71 12.95 10.80 11.60
N ALA A 72 12.59 9.55 11.32
CA ALA A 72 11.23 9.07 11.53
C ALA A 72 10.88 9.11 13.03
N LYS A 73 9.75 9.74 13.38
CA LYS A 73 9.22 9.81 14.76
C LYS A 73 8.38 8.58 15.11
N VAL A 74 7.96 7.81 14.12
CA VAL A 74 7.14 6.59 14.28
C VAL A 74 7.83 5.40 13.64
N ASN A 75 7.41 4.18 14.01
CA ASN A 75 7.94 2.96 13.42
C ASN A 75 7.71 2.97 11.90
N THR A 76 8.81 2.96 11.13
CA THR A 76 8.77 3.17 9.68
C THR A 76 9.56 2.10 8.95
N THR A 77 8.95 1.50 7.93
CA THR A 77 9.54 0.43 7.11
C THR A 77 9.55 0.78 5.63
N LEU A 78 10.32 0.03 4.84
CA LEU A 78 10.42 0.19 3.38
C LEU A 78 9.79 -0.98 2.62
N ASN A 79 9.15 -0.64 1.50
CA ASN A 79 8.72 -1.58 0.46
C ASN A 79 9.93 -2.27 -0.22
N PRO A 80 9.79 -3.31 -1.06
CA PRO A 80 10.91 -3.98 -1.69
C PRO A 80 11.77 -3.05 -2.55
N SER A 81 13.07 -3.33 -2.54
CA SER A 81 14.01 -2.74 -3.49
C SER A 81 14.02 -3.55 -4.80
N SER A 82 14.52 -2.98 -5.89
CA SER A 82 14.59 -3.68 -7.19
C SER A 82 15.81 -4.58 -7.36
N ILE A 83 16.62 -4.78 -6.33
CA ILE A 83 17.88 -5.52 -6.45
C ILE A 83 17.91 -6.63 -5.41
N ASP A 84 18.06 -7.85 -5.90
CA ASP A 84 18.44 -9.00 -5.09
C ASP A 84 19.95 -8.90 -4.79
N LYS A 85 20.31 -8.92 -3.50
CA LYS A 85 21.70 -8.82 -3.04
C LYS A 85 22.42 -10.16 -2.97
N GLU A 86 21.75 -11.26 -3.27
CA GLU A 86 22.30 -12.60 -3.23
C GLU A 86 22.42 -13.15 -4.66
N HIS A 87 21.36 -12.97 -5.45
CA HIS A 87 21.26 -13.50 -6.80
C HIS A 87 21.39 -12.40 -7.86
N PHE A 88 21.71 -12.78 -9.11
CA PHE A 88 21.72 -11.91 -10.29
C PHE A 88 22.69 -10.70 -10.27
N LYS A 89 23.64 -10.62 -9.32
CA LYS A 89 24.65 -9.53 -9.24
C LYS A 89 25.40 -9.28 -10.54
N ASN A 90 25.71 -10.34 -11.28
CA ASN A 90 26.47 -10.26 -12.54
C ASN A 90 25.60 -9.88 -13.74
N GLN A 91 24.27 -9.82 -13.57
CA GLN A 91 23.30 -9.47 -14.62
C GLN A 91 22.83 -8.01 -14.50
N ILE A 92 23.15 -7.33 -13.41
CA ILE A 92 22.75 -5.94 -13.14
C ILE A 92 24.00 -5.05 -13.21
N PRO A 93 23.96 -3.90 -13.92
CA PRO A 93 25.09 -2.97 -13.94
C PRO A 93 25.49 -2.52 -12.54
N LYS A 94 26.81 -2.52 -12.25
CA LYS A 94 27.35 -2.18 -10.92
C LYS A 94 26.86 -0.82 -10.39
N GLU A 95 26.67 0.16 -11.27
CA GLU A 95 26.15 1.48 -10.91
C GLU A 95 24.76 1.42 -10.26
N TYR A 96 23.86 0.55 -10.76
CA TYR A 96 22.53 0.36 -10.18
C TYR A 96 22.62 -0.14 -8.74
N PHE A 97 23.55 -1.07 -8.47
CA PHE A 97 23.78 -1.58 -7.12
C PHE A 97 24.25 -0.48 -6.18
N VAL A 98 25.23 0.33 -6.62
CA VAL A 98 25.77 1.44 -5.82
C VAL A 98 24.67 2.46 -5.50
N LYS A 99 23.86 2.84 -6.48
CA LYS A 99 22.77 3.81 -6.27
C LYS A 99 21.64 3.25 -5.40
N GLN A 100 21.29 1.98 -5.56
CA GLN A 100 20.30 1.32 -4.71
C GLN A 100 20.77 1.24 -3.25
N GLU A 101 22.03 0.85 -3.00
CA GLU A 101 22.58 0.83 -1.65
C GLU A 101 22.61 2.23 -1.04
N ARG A 102 22.97 3.25 -1.84
CA ARG A 102 22.92 4.65 -1.39
C ARG A 102 21.53 5.04 -0.92
N ILE A 103 20.48 4.69 -1.65
CA ILE A 103 19.09 4.94 -1.22
C ILE A 103 18.80 4.28 0.13
N LEU A 104 19.16 3.00 0.29
CA LEU A 104 18.93 2.28 1.54
C LEU A 104 19.72 2.87 2.72
N GLU A 105 20.95 3.32 2.50
CA GLU A 105 21.75 4.03 3.50
C GLU A 105 21.10 5.34 3.96
N LEU A 106 20.58 6.14 3.01
CA LEU A 106 19.89 7.39 3.33
C LEU A 106 18.65 7.14 4.19
N PHE A 107 17.84 6.14 3.86
CA PHE A 107 16.71 5.75 4.71
C PHE A 107 17.14 5.27 6.09
N ARG A 108 18.22 4.47 6.21
CA ARG A 108 18.77 4.06 7.51
C ARG A 108 19.24 5.25 8.34
N LYS A 109 19.88 6.26 7.73
CA LYS A 109 20.29 7.50 8.42
C LYS A 109 19.09 8.24 8.99
N MET A 110 17.94 8.17 8.33
CA MET A 110 16.66 8.71 8.80
C MET A 110 15.90 7.78 9.76
N GLN A 111 16.55 6.72 10.27
CA GLN A 111 15.97 5.72 11.18
C GLN A 111 14.80 4.92 10.58
N VAL A 112 14.75 4.81 9.25
CA VAL A 112 13.77 3.98 8.56
C VAL A 112 14.33 2.56 8.37
N LYS A 113 13.54 1.55 8.76
CA LYS A 113 13.93 0.14 8.69
C LYS A 113 13.82 -0.38 7.25
N PRO A 114 14.89 -0.89 6.64
CA PRO A 114 14.84 -1.50 5.33
C PRO A 114 14.26 -2.92 5.42
N LEU A 115 12.97 -3.03 5.74
CA LEU A 115 12.24 -4.31 5.76
C LEU A 115 12.23 -4.95 4.38
N LEU A 116 12.06 -4.14 3.33
CA LEU A 116 12.05 -4.54 1.93
C LEU A 116 10.95 -5.57 1.61
N SER A 117 9.75 -5.35 2.15
CA SER A 117 8.59 -6.22 1.90
C SER A 117 7.34 -5.41 1.57
N CYS A 118 6.55 -5.89 0.61
CA CYS A 118 5.22 -5.34 0.29
C CYS A 118 4.13 -5.83 1.23
N THR A 119 4.47 -6.74 2.15
CA THR A 119 3.57 -7.27 3.18
C THR A 119 4.07 -6.89 4.59
N PRO A 120 4.21 -5.59 4.90
CA PRO A 120 4.78 -5.14 6.18
C PRO A 120 3.97 -5.60 7.40
N TYR A 121 2.68 -5.89 7.22
CA TYR A 121 1.78 -6.39 8.26
C TYR A 121 2.12 -7.78 8.79
N TYR A 122 3.03 -8.55 8.15
CA TYR A 122 3.51 -9.81 8.72
C TYR A 122 4.61 -9.64 9.76
N THR A 123 5.31 -8.50 9.75
CA THR A 123 6.44 -8.23 10.65
C THR A 123 6.17 -7.07 11.60
N GLU A 124 5.28 -6.15 11.23
CA GLU A 124 4.93 -4.97 12.01
C GLU A 124 3.56 -5.14 12.69
N PRO A 125 3.43 -4.78 13.98
CA PRO A 125 2.15 -4.87 14.68
C PRO A 125 1.16 -3.84 14.14
N VAL A 126 0.01 -4.31 13.65
CA VAL A 126 -1.09 -3.45 13.20
C VAL A 126 -2.32 -3.79 14.00
N LEU A 127 -2.82 -2.81 14.76
CA LEU A 127 -4.05 -2.96 15.53
C LEU A 127 -5.22 -2.27 14.82
N ARG A 128 -6.43 -2.76 15.13
CA ARG A 128 -7.67 -2.14 14.69
C ARG A 128 -7.72 -0.67 15.15
N ASN A 129 -8.22 0.22 14.29
CA ASN A 129 -8.35 1.66 14.52
C ASN A 129 -7.03 2.44 14.65
N MET A 130 -5.88 1.83 14.32
CA MET A 130 -4.64 2.59 14.16
C MET A 130 -4.72 3.45 12.89
N HIS A 131 -4.27 4.71 13.01
CA HIS A 131 -4.02 5.56 11.85
C HIS A 131 -2.59 5.35 11.39
N MET A 132 -2.38 5.17 10.09
CA MET A 132 -1.07 4.87 9.49
C MET A 132 -0.85 5.70 8.22
N ALA A 133 0.40 5.79 7.76
CA ALA A 133 0.75 6.41 6.49
C ALA A 133 1.50 5.40 5.61
N TRP A 134 0.77 4.56 4.90
CA TRP A 134 1.34 3.48 4.07
C TRP A 134 1.15 3.78 2.58
N SER A 135 2.22 3.62 1.81
CA SER A 135 2.18 3.86 0.35
C SER A 135 2.19 2.60 -0.51
N GLU A 136 2.26 1.41 0.09
CA GLU A 136 2.15 0.15 -0.64
C GLU A 136 0.68 -0.21 -0.85
N SER A 137 0.24 -0.24 -2.10
CA SER A 137 -1.19 -0.27 -2.43
C SER A 137 -1.88 -1.55 -1.99
N SER A 138 -1.22 -2.70 -2.13
CA SER A 138 -1.76 -3.99 -1.67
C SER A 138 -1.89 -4.02 -0.13
N ALA A 139 -0.87 -3.52 0.58
CA ALA A 139 -0.85 -3.43 2.03
C ALA A 139 -1.89 -2.46 2.59
N VAL A 140 -2.16 -1.35 1.88
CA VAL A 140 -3.22 -0.39 2.24
C VAL A 140 -4.59 -1.06 2.22
N VAL A 141 -4.91 -1.82 1.17
CA VAL A 141 -6.19 -2.53 1.08
C VAL A 141 -6.32 -3.58 2.18
N TYR A 142 -5.26 -4.35 2.44
CA TYR A 142 -5.24 -5.36 3.50
C TYR A 142 -5.41 -4.73 4.89
N ALA A 143 -4.66 -3.66 5.18
CA ALA A 143 -4.73 -2.93 6.43
C ALA A 143 -6.15 -2.39 6.70
N ASN A 144 -6.78 -1.78 5.70
CA ASN A 144 -8.12 -1.21 5.86
C ASN A 144 -9.21 -2.29 6.00
N SER A 145 -9.15 -3.35 5.20
CA SER A 145 -10.25 -4.31 5.04
C SER A 145 -10.16 -5.47 6.03
N VAL A 146 -8.97 -6.03 6.20
CA VAL A 146 -8.73 -7.23 7.00
C VAL A 146 -8.39 -6.85 8.44
N LEU A 147 -7.38 -6.00 8.62
CA LEU A 147 -6.88 -5.61 9.95
C LEU A 147 -7.77 -4.54 10.61
N GLY A 148 -8.48 -3.74 9.82
CA GLY A 148 -9.33 -2.65 10.32
C GLY A 148 -8.52 -1.45 10.81
N ALA A 149 -7.30 -1.27 10.30
CA ALA A 149 -6.53 -0.05 10.44
C ALA A 149 -6.99 1.01 9.41
N TRP A 150 -6.46 2.22 9.52
CA TRP A 150 -6.95 3.40 8.83
C TRP A 150 -5.77 4.07 8.13
N THR A 151 -5.70 3.94 6.81
CA THR A 151 -4.66 4.56 5.99
C THR A 151 -5.23 4.92 4.63
N ASN A 152 -4.82 6.08 4.12
CA ASN A 152 -4.97 6.37 2.70
C ASN A 152 -3.92 5.59 1.89
N ARG A 153 -4.06 5.59 0.56
CA ARG A 153 -2.98 5.20 -0.35
C ARG A 153 -2.04 6.39 -0.50
N GLU A 154 -1.04 6.43 0.37
CA GLU A 154 -0.05 7.51 0.39
C GLU A 154 0.90 7.43 -0.82
N GLY A 155 1.48 8.56 -1.21
CA GLY A 155 2.67 8.56 -2.05
C GLY A 155 3.92 8.29 -1.21
N GLY A 156 5.00 7.79 -1.82
CA GLY A 156 6.28 7.59 -1.11
C GLY A 156 6.76 8.85 -0.35
N PRO A 157 6.76 10.04 -0.98
CA PRO A 157 7.13 11.28 -0.29
C PRO A 157 6.18 11.67 0.85
N SER A 158 4.87 11.45 0.72
CA SER A 158 3.90 11.79 1.78
C SER A 158 4.00 10.82 2.96
N ALA A 159 4.19 9.53 2.71
CA ALA A 159 4.44 8.53 3.76
C ALA A 159 5.74 8.84 4.54
N LEU A 160 6.82 9.24 3.85
CA LEU A 160 8.06 9.65 4.50
C LEU A 160 7.90 10.95 5.30
N ALA A 161 7.21 11.95 4.74
CA ALA A 161 6.90 13.19 5.46
C ALA A 161 6.07 12.92 6.72
N ALA A 162 5.06 12.06 6.61
CA ALA A 162 4.22 11.63 7.73
C ALA A 162 5.03 10.86 8.78
N ALA A 163 5.99 10.03 8.36
CA ALA A 163 6.91 9.35 9.26
C ALA A 163 7.79 10.32 10.07
N ILE A 164 8.35 11.34 9.41
CA ILE A 164 9.22 12.35 10.02
C ILE A 164 8.44 13.27 10.96
N ILE A 165 7.22 13.65 10.59
CA ILE A 165 6.36 14.51 11.44
C ILE A 165 5.64 13.70 12.54
N GLY A 166 5.39 12.41 12.32
CA GLY A 166 4.59 11.56 13.19
C GLY A 166 3.08 11.77 13.05
N LYS A 167 2.65 12.48 12.01
CA LYS A 167 1.24 12.83 11.74
C LYS A 167 0.93 12.77 10.25
N THR A 168 -0.35 12.61 9.92
CA THR A 168 -0.87 12.71 8.55
C THR A 168 -2.11 13.61 8.53
N PRO A 169 -2.48 14.25 7.40
CA PRO A 169 -3.73 15.01 7.33
C PRO A 169 -4.97 14.12 7.55
N ASP A 170 -5.95 14.63 8.27
CA ASP A 170 -7.23 13.96 8.55
C ASP A 170 -8.15 14.06 7.33
N TYR A 171 -8.03 13.13 6.37
CA TYR A 171 -8.88 13.04 5.18
C TYR A 171 -9.04 11.60 4.70
N GLY A 172 -9.91 11.40 3.70
CA GLY A 172 -10.07 10.11 3.04
C GLY A 172 -10.47 9.02 4.03
N LEU A 173 -9.79 7.87 3.96
CA LEU A 173 -10.09 6.69 4.79
C LEU A 173 -9.72 6.84 6.27
N HIS A 174 -9.12 7.97 6.66
CA HIS A 174 -9.03 8.34 8.07
C HIS A 174 -10.36 8.80 8.68
N ARG A 175 -11.41 8.97 7.86
CA ARG A 175 -12.74 9.35 8.32
C ARG A 175 -13.76 8.23 8.08
N PRO A 176 -14.61 7.89 9.06
CA PRO A 176 -15.52 6.76 8.95
C PRO A 176 -16.54 6.91 7.80
N GLU A 177 -16.99 8.13 7.52
CA GLU A 177 -17.95 8.42 6.46
C GLU A 177 -17.43 8.10 5.05
N ASN A 178 -16.11 8.15 4.84
CA ASN A 178 -15.47 7.86 3.55
C ASN A 178 -15.19 6.37 3.35
N ARG A 179 -15.55 5.51 4.32
CA ARG A 179 -15.31 4.06 4.29
C ARG A 179 -16.55 3.26 3.89
N ALA A 180 -17.66 3.94 3.58
CA ALA A 180 -18.89 3.29 3.15
C ALA A 180 -18.71 2.64 1.77
N ALA A 181 -19.27 1.44 1.61
CA ALA A 181 -19.29 0.75 0.33
C ALA A 181 -20.15 1.53 -0.69
N SER A 182 -19.69 1.57 -1.93
CA SER A 182 -20.37 2.24 -3.04
C SER A 182 -20.78 1.29 -4.17
N VAL A 183 -20.31 0.03 -4.12
CA VAL A 183 -20.72 -1.04 -5.02
C VAL A 183 -21.01 -2.31 -4.23
N GLN A 184 -22.09 -3.01 -4.58
CA GLN A 184 -22.41 -4.35 -4.10
C GLN A 184 -22.03 -5.38 -5.15
N VAL A 185 -21.16 -6.31 -4.77
CA VAL A 185 -20.76 -7.45 -5.60
C VAL A 185 -21.41 -8.70 -5.01
N LYS A 186 -22.43 -9.22 -5.68
CA LYS A 186 -23.08 -10.49 -5.32
C LYS A 186 -22.32 -11.62 -5.99
N LEU A 187 -21.71 -12.49 -5.18
CA LEU A 187 -21.01 -13.67 -5.66
C LEU A 187 -21.95 -14.87 -5.69
N GLU A 188 -22.11 -15.48 -6.86
CA GLU A 188 -22.90 -16.71 -7.11
C GLU A 188 -22.02 -17.95 -7.31
N ALA A 189 -20.72 -17.82 -7.02
CA ALA A 189 -19.73 -18.90 -7.07
C ALA A 189 -19.09 -19.13 -5.69
N GLU A 190 -18.63 -20.36 -5.44
CA GLU A 190 -17.82 -20.68 -4.27
C GLU A 190 -16.35 -20.72 -4.65
N LEU A 191 -15.57 -19.74 -4.18
CA LEU A 191 -14.15 -19.63 -4.48
C LEU A 191 -13.34 -20.63 -3.66
N LYS A 192 -12.34 -21.25 -4.29
CA LYS A 192 -11.59 -22.39 -3.75
C LYS A 192 -10.12 -22.10 -3.45
N ASN A 193 -9.54 -21.07 -4.06
CA ASN A 193 -8.10 -20.81 -3.97
C ASN A 193 -7.78 -19.32 -4.22
N GLU A 194 -6.55 -18.91 -3.90
CA GLU A 194 -6.06 -17.54 -4.05
C GLU A 194 -6.17 -17.01 -5.48
N ALA A 195 -5.98 -17.84 -6.50
CA ALA A 195 -6.07 -17.41 -7.90
C ALA A 195 -7.50 -16.95 -8.26
N GLU A 196 -8.52 -17.66 -7.78
CA GLU A 196 -9.93 -17.27 -7.97
C GLU A 196 -10.28 -15.98 -7.21
N TYR A 197 -9.73 -15.78 -6.01
CA TYR A 197 -9.84 -14.50 -5.29
C TYR A 197 -9.15 -13.34 -6.04
N GLY A 198 -7.99 -13.61 -6.64
CA GLY A 198 -7.29 -12.67 -7.51
C GLY A 198 -8.10 -12.32 -8.76
N ALA A 199 -8.70 -13.32 -9.42
CA ALA A 199 -9.56 -13.11 -10.58
C ALA A 199 -10.79 -12.26 -10.22
N LEU A 200 -11.41 -12.51 -9.05
CA LEU A 200 -12.50 -11.67 -8.54
C LEU A 200 -12.05 -10.22 -8.33
N GLY A 201 -10.88 -10.02 -7.70
CA GLY A 201 -10.34 -8.68 -7.48
C GLY A 201 -10.04 -7.94 -8.78
N ILE A 202 -9.52 -8.63 -9.78
CA ILE A 202 -9.24 -8.07 -11.12
C ILE A 202 -10.54 -7.69 -11.83
N LEU A 203 -11.54 -8.58 -11.82
CA LEU A 203 -12.83 -8.33 -12.43
C LEU A 203 -13.49 -7.09 -11.83
N VAL A 204 -13.55 -7.01 -10.51
CA VAL A 204 -14.17 -5.89 -9.79
C VAL A 204 -13.35 -4.61 -9.97
N GLY A 205 -12.03 -4.66 -9.84
CA GLY A 205 -11.14 -3.51 -10.00
C GLY A 205 -11.23 -2.87 -11.39
N LYS A 206 -11.40 -3.67 -12.44
CA LYS A 206 -11.62 -3.18 -13.81
C LYS A 206 -12.97 -2.51 -14.00
N ASN A 207 -14.03 -3.05 -13.41
CA ASN A 207 -15.40 -2.51 -13.55
C ASN A 207 -15.62 -1.27 -12.68
N PHE A 208 -14.99 -1.23 -11.50
CA PHE A 208 -15.21 -0.20 -10.48
C PHE A 208 -13.89 0.32 -9.91
N PRO A 209 -13.08 1.04 -10.71
CA PRO A 209 -11.71 1.36 -10.35
C PRO A 209 -11.58 2.21 -9.09
N ASN A 210 -12.52 3.11 -8.79
CA ASN A 210 -12.40 4.04 -7.67
C ASN A 210 -13.39 3.75 -6.52
N GLU A 211 -14.11 2.64 -6.61
CA GLU A 211 -15.19 2.34 -5.68
C GLU A 211 -14.74 1.41 -4.54
N ILE A 212 -15.51 1.41 -3.45
CA ILE A 212 -15.32 0.50 -2.33
C ILE A 212 -16.33 -0.65 -2.47
N PRO A 213 -15.90 -1.85 -2.91
CA PRO A 213 -16.81 -2.96 -3.09
C PRO A 213 -17.19 -3.59 -1.75
N MET A 214 -18.45 -3.97 -1.63
CA MET A 214 -18.96 -4.89 -0.62
C MET A 214 -19.29 -6.22 -1.28
N PHE A 215 -18.61 -7.28 -0.86
CA PHE A 215 -18.83 -8.64 -1.35
C PHE A 215 -19.90 -9.35 -0.52
N GLN A 216 -20.99 -9.74 -1.18
CA GLN A 216 -22.03 -10.59 -0.63
C GLN A 216 -21.83 -12.02 -1.12
N GLY A 217 -21.86 -12.99 -0.20
CA GLY A 217 -21.66 -14.41 -0.52
C GLY A 217 -20.20 -14.86 -0.52
N LEU A 218 -19.24 -13.94 -0.37
CA LEU A 218 -17.83 -14.27 -0.23
C LEU A 218 -17.55 -14.91 1.14
N LYS A 219 -17.18 -16.18 1.14
CA LYS A 219 -16.72 -16.90 2.34
C LYS A 219 -15.19 -16.95 2.33
N ALA A 220 -14.55 -16.03 3.06
CA ALA A 220 -13.09 -16.03 3.19
C ALA A 220 -12.58 -17.38 3.71
N LEU A 221 -11.76 -18.07 2.91
CA LEU A 221 -11.14 -19.34 3.30
C LEU A 221 -10.04 -19.11 4.34
N ASP A 222 -9.16 -18.14 4.06
CA ASP A 222 -8.07 -17.70 4.92
C ASP A 222 -7.69 -16.23 4.63
N GLU A 223 -6.73 -15.70 5.38
CA GLU A 223 -6.19 -14.35 5.21
C GLU A 223 -5.38 -14.19 3.91
N ASP A 224 -4.77 -15.26 3.39
CA ASP A 224 -3.96 -15.24 2.18
C ASP A 224 -4.87 -14.99 0.94
N CYS A 225 -6.06 -15.59 0.91
CA CYS A 225 -7.08 -15.31 -0.10
C CYS A 225 -7.57 -13.85 -0.06
N LEU A 226 -7.77 -13.28 1.13
CA LEU A 226 -8.16 -11.88 1.28
C LEU A 226 -7.04 -10.92 0.89
N LYS A 227 -5.79 -11.26 1.20
CA LYS A 227 -4.61 -10.56 0.71
C LYS A 227 -4.59 -10.55 -0.82
N GLN A 228 -4.80 -11.70 -1.45
CA GLN A 228 -4.76 -11.81 -2.91
C GLN A 228 -5.89 -11.01 -3.58
N LEU A 229 -7.11 -11.07 -3.04
CA LEU A 229 -8.23 -10.23 -3.48
C LEU A 229 -7.90 -8.74 -3.38
N GLY A 230 -7.37 -8.30 -2.24
CA GLY A 230 -7.02 -6.90 -2.02
C GLY A 230 -5.91 -6.41 -2.94
N ALA A 231 -4.88 -7.23 -3.17
CA ALA A 231 -3.80 -6.92 -4.09
C ALA A 231 -4.30 -6.78 -5.54
N ALA A 232 -5.15 -7.70 -5.99
CA ALA A 232 -5.76 -7.67 -7.31
C ALA A 232 -6.63 -6.42 -7.55
N LEU A 233 -7.46 -6.05 -6.56
CA LEU A 233 -8.25 -4.81 -6.57
C LEU A 233 -7.36 -3.57 -6.71
N ALA A 234 -6.29 -3.50 -5.91
CA ALA A 234 -5.35 -2.38 -5.91
C ALA A 234 -4.51 -2.27 -7.19
N SER A 235 -4.36 -3.37 -7.93
CA SER A 235 -3.52 -3.45 -9.13
C SER A 235 -4.27 -3.06 -10.40
N THR A 236 -5.56 -3.39 -10.48
CA THR A 236 -6.40 -3.13 -11.65
C THR A 236 -7.35 -1.96 -11.49
N GLY A 237 -7.56 -1.52 -10.25
CA GLY A 237 -8.20 -0.27 -9.90
C GLY A 237 -7.36 0.54 -8.89
N ALA A 238 -7.98 1.57 -8.34
CA ALA A 238 -7.48 2.39 -7.24
C ALA A 238 -8.30 2.19 -5.95
N ALA A 239 -9.02 1.06 -5.82
CA ALA A 239 -9.74 0.71 -4.60
C ALA A 239 -8.75 0.61 -3.42
N ASN A 240 -9.07 1.33 -2.35
CA ASN A 240 -8.20 1.41 -1.16
C ASN A 240 -8.69 0.52 0.00
N MET A 241 -9.87 -0.10 -0.16
CA MET A 241 -10.46 -1.03 0.79
C MET A 241 -11.62 -1.79 0.14
N PHE A 242 -12.04 -2.89 0.77
CA PHE A 242 -13.26 -3.62 0.46
C PHE A 242 -13.94 -4.08 1.74
N HIS A 243 -15.21 -4.49 1.62
CA HIS A 243 -15.96 -5.12 2.70
C HIS A 243 -16.33 -6.55 2.31
N TYR A 244 -16.11 -7.48 3.23
CA TYR A 244 -16.50 -8.89 3.09
C TYR A 244 -17.30 -9.38 4.30
N LYS A 245 -17.57 -8.48 5.26
CA LYS A 245 -18.32 -8.77 6.48
C LYS A 245 -19.77 -8.27 6.34
N PRO A 246 -20.75 -8.93 6.98
CA PRO A 246 -22.17 -8.68 6.74
C PRO A 246 -22.69 -7.33 7.29
N LYS A 247 -21.96 -6.65 8.17
CA LYS A 247 -22.33 -5.31 8.67
C LYS A 247 -21.42 -4.26 8.05
N THR A 248 -21.89 -3.64 6.98
CA THR A 248 -21.15 -2.65 6.20
C THR A 248 -22.01 -1.40 5.99
N SER A 249 -21.44 -0.23 6.23
CA SER A 249 -22.08 1.03 5.84
C SER A 249 -22.07 1.15 4.31
N VAL A 250 -23.19 1.62 3.74
CA VAL A 250 -23.33 1.78 2.28
C VAL A 250 -23.64 3.24 1.95
N LYS A 251 -23.18 3.68 0.78
CA LYS A 251 -23.53 4.96 0.17
C LYS A 251 -24.55 4.70 -0.93
N GLU A 252 -25.76 5.24 -0.76
CA GLU A 252 -26.83 5.11 -1.76
C GLU A 252 -26.72 6.22 -2.83
N PRO A 253 -27.08 5.94 -4.11
CA PRO A 253 -27.51 4.65 -4.63
C PRO A 253 -26.33 3.67 -4.79
N LEU A 254 -26.56 2.40 -4.47
CA LEU A 254 -25.55 1.34 -4.55
C LEU A 254 -25.57 0.63 -5.91
N GLU A 255 -24.50 0.74 -6.70
CA GLU A 255 -24.34 -0.04 -7.94
C GLU A 255 -24.19 -1.53 -7.63
N LYS A 256 -24.66 -2.39 -8.54
CA LYS A 256 -24.71 -3.84 -8.31
C LYS A 256 -24.05 -4.61 -9.45
N LEU A 257 -23.18 -5.55 -9.08
CA LEU A 257 -22.59 -6.53 -9.98
C LEU A 257 -22.85 -7.94 -9.44
N THR A 258 -23.35 -8.82 -10.30
CA THR A 258 -23.42 -10.26 -10.01
C THR A 258 -22.25 -10.94 -10.70
N VAL A 259 -21.51 -11.78 -9.96
CA VAL A 259 -20.34 -12.51 -10.46
C VAL A 259 -20.61 -14.00 -10.36
N ASP A 260 -20.57 -14.68 -11.50
CA ASP A 260 -20.63 -16.14 -11.61
C ASP A 260 -19.23 -16.74 -11.87
N MET A 261 -19.12 -18.07 -11.87
CA MET A 261 -17.84 -18.75 -12.10
C MET A 261 -17.29 -18.48 -13.51
N LYS A 262 -18.16 -18.35 -14.51
CA LYS A 262 -17.76 -18.13 -15.90
C LYS A 262 -17.04 -16.79 -16.06
N ALA A 263 -17.52 -15.74 -15.42
CA ALA A 263 -16.86 -14.43 -15.43
C ALA A 263 -15.46 -14.48 -14.79
N LEU A 264 -15.28 -15.29 -13.75
CA LEU A 264 -13.99 -15.48 -13.08
C LEU A 264 -13.01 -16.25 -13.97
N GLU A 265 -13.45 -17.34 -14.60
CA GLU A 265 -12.65 -18.13 -15.54
C GLU A 265 -12.19 -17.28 -16.73
N GLN A 266 -13.10 -16.50 -17.32
CA GLN A 266 -12.77 -15.57 -18.41
C GLN A 266 -11.77 -14.51 -17.97
N THR A 267 -11.91 -14.00 -16.74
CA THR A 267 -10.96 -13.02 -16.19
C THR A 267 -9.58 -13.63 -16.00
N ALA A 268 -9.50 -14.85 -15.46
CA ALA A 268 -8.25 -15.56 -15.27
C ALA A 268 -7.55 -15.88 -16.60
N GLN A 269 -8.31 -16.38 -17.59
CA GLN A 269 -7.80 -16.68 -18.93
C GLN A 269 -7.22 -15.42 -19.61
N ALA A 270 -7.87 -14.28 -19.45
CA ALA A 270 -7.41 -13.01 -20.03
C ALA A 270 -6.08 -12.49 -19.43
N LEU A 271 -5.57 -13.09 -18.35
CA LEU A 271 -4.27 -12.74 -17.77
C LEU A 271 -3.12 -13.59 -18.33
N SER A 272 -3.43 -14.71 -18.99
CA SER A 272 -2.44 -15.55 -19.65
C SER A 272 -2.28 -15.12 -21.10
N THR A 273 -1.14 -14.51 -21.42
CA THR A 273 -0.78 -14.16 -22.81
C THR A 273 0.16 -15.18 -23.46
N ALA A 274 0.55 -16.23 -22.71
CA ALA A 274 1.42 -17.29 -23.20
C ALA A 274 0.61 -18.42 -23.82
N ASP A 275 1.22 -19.11 -24.79
CA ASP A 275 0.68 -20.37 -25.30
C ASP A 275 0.65 -21.42 -24.18
N VAL A 276 -0.44 -22.19 -24.11
CA VAL A 276 -0.65 -23.19 -23.04
C VAL A 276 0.45 -24.25 -22.99
N GLU A 277 1.12 -24.49 -24.11
CA GLU A 277 2.20 -25.46 -24.28
C GLU A 277 3.61 -24.88 -24.05
N ALA A 278 3.73 -23.57 -23.75
CA ALA A 278 5.02 -22.94 -23.54
C ALA A 278 5.59 -23.29 -22.15
N GLU A 279 6.80 -23.84 -22.11
CA GLU A 279 7.53 -24.05 -20.86
C GLU A 279 8.12 -22.71 -20.35
N PRO A 280 7.92 -22.36 -19.06
CA PRO A 280 8.44 -21.11 -18.52
C PRO A 280 9.95 -21.19 -18.27
N ASP A 281 10.71 -20.20 -18.75
CA ASP A 281 12.14 -20.05 -18.41
C ASP A 281 12.36 -19.66 -16.93
N LEU A 282 11.41 -18.93 -16.34
CA LEU A 282 11.46 -18.42 -14.97
C LEU A 282 10.07 -18.40 -14.33
N VAL A 283 9.98 -18.80 -13.06
CA VAL A 283 8.77 -18.72 -12.24
C VAL A 283 9.03 -17.82 -11.04
N PHE A 284 8.22 -16.77 -10.90
CA PHE A 284 8.27 -15.85 -9.77
C PHE A 284 7.08 -16.07 -8.86
N ILE A 285 7.32 -16.25 -7.57
CA ILE A 285 6.28 -16.43 -6.56
C ILE A 285 6.48 -15.40 -5.45
N GLY A 286 5.40 -14.81 -4.96
CA GLY A 286 5.43 -13.81 -3.88
C GLY A 286 5.21 -12.37 -4.33
N CYS A 287 4.20 -12.12 -5.17
CA CYS A 287 3.67 -10.77 -5.41
C CYS A 287 2.14 -10.75 -5.16
N PRO A 288 1.67 -10.34 -3.96
CA PRO A 288 2.45 -9.88 -2.81
C PRO A 288 3.32 -10.96 -2.18
N HIS A 289 4.36 -10.57 -1.42
CA HIS A 289 5.26 -11.52 -0.76
C HIS A 289 4.49 -12.56 0.06
N CYS A 290 4.94 -13.80 -0.02
CA CYS A 290 4.29 -14.95 0.59
C CYS A 290 4.25 -14.85 2.11
N SER A 291 3.13 -15.28 2.69
CA SER A 291 3.00 -15.69 4.07
C SER A 291 3.81 -16.97 4.30
N LEU A 292 4.04 -17.30 5.57
CA LEU A 292 4.66 -18.57 5.92
C LEU A 292 3.83 -19.79 5.45
N ASN A 293 2.50 -19.66 5.37
CA ASN A 293 1.63 -20.74 4.91
C ASN A 293 1.68 -20.90 3.38
N GLU A 294 1.78 -19.81 2.62
CA GLU A 294 2.03 -19.87 1.18
C GLU A 294 3.38 -20.55 0.90
N VAL A 295 4.45 -20.14 1.60
CA VAL A 295 5.78 -20.78 1.44
C VAL A 295 5.72 -22.29 1.70
N ARG A 296 5.01 -22.72 2.76
CA ARG A 296 4.85 -24.16 3.06
C ARG A 296 4.01 -24.92 2.03
N ARG A 297 3.05 -24.28 1.36
CA ARG A 297 2.23 -24.91 0.31
C ARG A 297 3.01 -25.09 -0.98
N ILE A 298 4.01 -24.23 -1.22
CA ILE A 298 4.86 -24.24 -2.42
C ILE A 298 6.00 -25.25 -2.29
N ALA A 299 6.62 -25.34 -1.11
CA ALA A 299 7.78 -26.20 -0.83
C ALA A 299 7.44 -27.69 -0.74
#